data_AF-A0A432S3B8-F1
#
_entry.id   AF-A0A432S3B8-F1
#
_cell.length_a   1.000
_cell.length_b   1.000
_cell.length_c   1.000
_cell.angle_alpha   90.00
_cell.angle_beta   90.00
_cell.angle_gamma   90.00
#
_symmetry.space_group_name_H-M   'P 1'
#
loop_
_entity.id
_entity.type
_entity.pdbx_description
1 polymer ?
#
loop_
_entity_poly.entity_id
_entity_poly.type
_entity_poly.pdbx_seq_one_letter_code
_entity_poly.pdbx_strand_id
1 'polypeptide(L)'
;MEKVFHPYDVKLTGDNEIVAFFDPEDDLKELLNSGSECWELDINILYDNEKKEPVLLITIHKDKKRLEIGFPYGDAWEALQDRGLLTIALVHQLDFEYADFEDSITLSLELDDYYKGFIAGASQMWEEITEEVEE
;
A
#
# COMPACT_ATOMS: atom_id res chain seq x y z
N MET A 1 11.11 -17.39 10.87
CA MET A 1 11.08 -16.56 9.65
C MET A 1 9.90 -15.64 9.76
N GLU A 2 10.06 -14.37 9.42
CA GLU A 2 8.93 -13.48 9.19
C GLU A 2 8.20 -13.93 7.92
N LYS A 3 6.86 -13.92 7.93
CA LYS A 3 6.06 -14.19 6.73
C LYS A 3 5.67 -12.86 6.10
N VAL A 4 6.05 -12.68 4.83
CA VAL A 4 5.76 -11.47 4.07
C VAL A 4 4.66 -11.78 3.07
N PHE A 5 3.69 -10.88 2.99
CA PHE A 5 2.59 -10.94 2.04
C PHE A 5 2.64 -9.74 1.11
N HIS A 6 2.40 -9.98 -0.17
CA HIS A 6 2.30 -8.96 -1.19
C HIS A 6 0.91 -9.01 -1.83
N PRO A 7 0.34 -7.87 -2.19
CA PRO A 7 -0.91 -7.87 -2.93
C PRO A 7 -0.67 -8.48 -4.32
N TYR A 8 -1.66 -9.20 -4.84
CA TYR A 8 -1.64 -9.63 -6.24
C TYR A 8 -2.09 -8.51 -7.18
N ASP A 9 -2.87 -7.55 -6.67
CA ASP A 9 -3.31 -6.38 -7.42
C ASP A 9 -3.56 -5.18 -6.48
N VAL A 10 -3.43 -3.99 -7.03
CA VAL A 10 -3.63 -2.72 -6.33
C VAL A 10 -4.41 -1.79 -7.25
N LYS A 11 -5.50 -1.21 -6.74
CA LYS A 11 -6.39 -0.32 -7.50
C LYS A 11 -6.53 1.02 -6.83
N LEU A 12 -6.55 2.07 -7.65
CA LEU A 12 -6.99 3.41 -7.26
C LEU A 12 -8.47 3.55 -7.65
N THR A 13 -9.31 3.87 -6.68
CA THR A 13 -10.74 4.12 -6.91
C THR A 13 -10.97 5.56 -7.37
N GLY A 14 -12.17 5.85 -7.90
CA GLY A 14 -12.55 7.21 -8.32
C GLY A 14 -12.59 8.24 -7.19
N ASP A 15 -12.62 7.79 -5.94
CA ASP A 15 -12.61 8.66 -4.77
C ASP A 15 -11.19 8.85 -4.21
N ASN A 16 -10.11 8.52 -4.94
CA ASN A 16 -8.73 8.56 -4.45
C ASN A 16 -8.44 7.65 -3.24
N GLU A 17 -9.17 6.54 -3.11
CA GLU A 17 -8.85 5.48 -2.16
C GLU A 17 -8.03 4.39 -2.87
N ILE A 18 -6.97 3.93 -2.21
CA ILE A 18 -6.18 2.79 -2.67
C ILE A 18 -6.72 1.51 -2.06
N VAL A 19 -6.95 0.50 -2.88
CA VAL A 19 -7.34 -0.85 -2.45
C VAL A 19 -6.28 -1.85 -2.90
N ALA A 20 -5.65 -2.52 -1.93
CA ALA A 20 -4.67 -3.59 -2.14
C ALA A 20 -5.32 -4.96 -1.91
N PHE A 21 -5.31 -5.81 -2.92
CA PHE A 21 -5.97 -7.11 -2.92
C PHE A 21 -4.98 -8.23 -2.62
N PHE A 22 -5.32 -9.06 -1.63
CA PHE A 22 -4.53 -10.20 -1.19
C PHE A 22 -5.36 -11.47 -1.24
N ASP A 23 -4.70 -12.59 -1.55
CA ASP A 23 -5.36 -13.89 -1.42
C ASP A 23 -5.67 -14.17 0.07
N PRO A 24 -6.86 -14.72 0.38
CA PRO A 24 -7.33 -14.87 1.75
C PRO A 24 -6.71 -16.12 2.43
N GLU A 25 -5.40 -16.12 2.56
CA GLU A 25 -4.62 -17.16 3.26
C GLU A 25 -4.98 -17.22 4.75
N ASP A 26 -4.97 -18.42 5.35
CA ASP A 26 -5.29 -18.62 6.77
C ASP A 26 -4.42 -17.75 7.68
N ASP A 27 -3.12 -17.68 7.40
CA ASP A 27 -2.20 -16.82 8.16
C ASP A 27 -2.55 -15.33 8.08
N LEU A 28 -3.13 -14.89 6.96
CA LEU A 28 -3.48 -13.49 6.73
C LEU A 28 -4.84 -13.16 7.36
N LYS A 29 -5.79 -14.11 7.31
CA LYS A 29 -7.05 -14.04 8.07
C LYS A 29 -6.79 -13.95 9.57
N GLU A 30 -5.84 -14.73 10.08
CA GLU A 30 -5.42 -14.65 11.48
C GLU A 30 -4.84 -13.29 11.84
N LEU A 31 -4.07 -12.67 10.93
CA LEU A 31 -3.49 -11.34 11.14
C LEU A 31 -4.59 -10.27 11.28
N LEU A 32 -5.66 -10.35 10.50
CA LEU A 32 -6.81 -9.43 10.62
C LEU A 32 -7.70 -9.74 11.83
N ASN A 33 -7.84 -11.00 12.23
CA ASN A 33 -8.73 -11.42 13.31
C ASN A 33 -8.09 -11.47 14.71
N SER A 34 -6.76 -11.32 14.83
CA SER A 34 -6.12 -11.36 16.15
C SER A 34 -6.42 -10.08 16.94
N GLY A 35 -7.01 -10.25 18.12
CA GLY A 35 -7.35 -9.16 19.06
C GLY A 35 -6.14 -8.49 19.73
N SER A 36 -4.93 -8.64 19.17
CA SER A 36 -3.77 -7.84 19.58
C SER A 36 -3.86 -6.46 18.91
N GLU A 37 -3.74 -5.42 19.74
CA GLU A 37 -4.08 -4.04 19.38
C GLU A 37 -2.96 -3.29 18.64
N CYS A 38 -1.74 -3.86 18.58
CA CYS A 38 -0.59 -3.14 18.04
C CYS A 38 -0.28 -3.55 16.60
N TRP A 39 -0.69 -2.68 15.68
CA TRP A 39 -0.21 -2.66 14.31
C TRP A 39 0.87 -1.58 14.20
N GLU A 40 1.96 -1.88 13.51
CA GLU A 40 3.00 -0.89 13.22
C GLU A 40 3.01 -0.60 11.72
N LEU A 41 3.05 0.68 11.38
CA LEU A 41 3.09 1.16 10.00
C LEU A 41 4.47 1.77 9.75
N ASP A 42 5.10 1.35 8.66
CA ASP A 42 6.34 1.94 8.17
C ASP A 42 6.20 2.35 6.70
N ILE A 43 6.72 3.51 6.34
CA ILE A 43 6.66 4.05 4.99
C ILE A 43 8.06 4.45 4.57
N ASN A 44 8.54 3.80 3.50
CA ASN A 44 9.88 4.00 2.97
C ASN A 44 9.83 4.35 1.49
N ILE A 45 10.88 5.00 0.99
CA ILE A 45 11.10 5.20 -0.44
C ILE A 45 12.26 4.33 -0.87
N LEU A 46 11.99 3.42 -1.81
CA LEU A 46 12.98 2.61 -2.49
C LEU A 46 13.24 3.18 -3.89
N TYR A 47 14.32 2.73 -4.53
CA TYR A 47 14.61 3.08 -5.92
C TYR A 47 14.65 1.82 -6.78
N ASP A 48 13.77 1.75 -7.78
CA ASP A 48 13.77 0.68 -8.77
C ASP A 48 14.81 1.00 -9.84
N ASN A 49 15.92 0.25 -9.84
CA ASN A 49 17.01 0.46 -10.81
C ASN A 49 16.63 0.05 -12.25
N GLU A 50 15.69 -0.87 -12.42
CA GLU A 50 15.28 -1.35 -13.75
C GLU A 50 14.40 -0.31 -14.43
N LYS A 51 13.44 0.24 -13.69
CA LYS A 51 12.52 1.27 -14.17
C LYS A 51 13.05 2.68 -14.02
N LYS A 52 14.10 2.87 -13.22
CA LYS A 52 14.71 4.16 -12.89
C LYS A 52 13.71 5.14 -12.28
N GLU A 53 12.90 4.65 -11.35
CA GLU A 53 11.88 5.44 -10.66
C GLU A 53 11.86 5.11 -9.15
N PRO A 54 11.44 6.04 -8.29
CA PRO A 54 11.25 5.74 -6.89
C PRO A 54 9.96 4.94 -6.69
N VAL A 55 9.97 4.13 -5.64
CA VAL A 55 8.84 3.29 -5.23
C VAL A 55 8.55 3.56 -3.76
N LEU A 56 7.33 3.99 -3.46
CA LEU A 56 6.83 4.11 -2.10
C LEU A 56 6.48 2.72 -1.59
N LEU A 57 7.15 2.25 -0.54
CA LEU A 57 6.87 1.00 0.12
C LEU A 57 6.15 1.26 1.44
N ILE A 58 4.89 0.86 1.52
CA ILE A 58 4.14 0.82 2.77
C ILE A 58 4.26 -0.60 3.34
N THR A 59 4.79 -0.69 4.56
CA THR A 59 4.92 -1.93 5.30
C THR A 59 4.06 -1.90 6.55
N ILE A 60 3.23 -2.91 6.72
CA ILE A 60 2.33 -3.04 7.87
C ILE A 60 2.75 -4.28 8.64
N HIS A 61 3.22 -4.10 9.86
CA HIS A 61 3.72 -5.17 10.72
C HIS A 61 2.68 -5.58 11.77
N LYS A 62 2.57 -6.90 11.97
CA LYS A 62 1.87 -7.49 13.11
C LYS A 62 2.53 -8.81 13.51
N ASP A 63 3.01 -8.89 14.74
CA ASP A 63 3.75 -10.04 15.28
C ASP A 63 4.96 -10.44 14.41
N LYS A 64 4.91 -11.61 13.75
CA LYS A 64 5.96 -12.13 12.84
C LYS A 64 5.52 -12.11 11.38
N LYS A 65 4.50 -11.31 11.07
CA LYS A 65 3.87 -11.21 9.75
C LYS A 65 3.94 -9.74 9.32
N ARG A 66 4.13 -9.50 8.02
CA ARG A 66 4.06 -8.15 7.47
C ARG A 66 3.43 -8.14 6.08
N LEU A 67 2.68 -7.08 5.80
CA LEU A 67 2.16 -6.76 4.48
C LEU A 67 3.08 -5.72 3.84
N GLU A 68 3.46 -5.93 2.60
CA GLU A 68 4.29 -5.00 1.83
C GLU A 68 3.57 -4.60 0.55
N ILE A 69 3.30 -3.30 0.42
CA ILE A 69 2.56 -2.72 -0.70
C ILE A 69 3.43 -1.63 -1.31
N GLY A 70 3.88 -1.85 -2.54
CA GLY A 70 4.75 -0.94 -3.28
C GLY A 70 4.00 -0.15 -4.35
N PHE A 71 4.25 1.15 -4.43
CA PHE A 71 3.67 2.06 -5.41
C PHE A 71 4.76 2.76 -6.20
N PRO A 72 4.86 2.60 -7.53
CA PRO A 72 5.70 3.47 -8.33
C PRO A 72 5.22 4.92 -8.22
N TYR A 73 6.12 5.86 -8.51
CA TYR A 73 5.78 7.29 -8.55
C TYR A 73 4.58 7.57 -9.45
N GLY A 74 3.64 8.42 -9.00
CA GLY A 74 2.46 8.82 -9.77
C GLY A 74 1.18 8.89 -8.92
N ASP A 75 0.02 8.62 -9.54
CA ASP A 75 -1.32 8.84 -8.98
C ASP A 75 -1.54 8.25 -7.58
N ALA A 76 -0.94 7.10 -7.27
CA ALA A 76 -1.05 6.48 -5.95
C ALA A 76 -0.41 7.35 -4.85
N TRP A 77 0.71 8.01 -5.14
CA TRP A 77 1.36 8.91 -4.20
C TRP A 77 0.49 10.15 -3.97
N GLU A 78 -0.09 10.70 -5.03
CA GLU A 78 -1.00 11.85 -4.94
C GLU A 78 -2.25 11.51 -4.11
N ALA A 79 -2.85 10.34 -4.36
CA ALA A 79 -4.01 9.86 -3.61
C ALA A 79 -3.70 9.67 -2.10
N LEU A 80 -2.50 9.18 -1.77
CA LEU A 80 -2.06 9.04 -0.39
C LEU A 80 -1.75 10.38 0.28
N GLN A 81 -1.24 11.36 -0.46
CA GLN A 81 -1.03 12.71 0.06
C GLN A 81 -2.36 13.43 0.35
N ASP A 82 -3.32 13.31 -0.56
CA ASP A 82 -4.63 13.96 -0.45
C ASP A 82 -5.50 13.28 0.62
N ARG A 83 -5.83 12.00 0.42
CA ARG A 83 -6.72 11.25 1.31
C ARG A 83 -5.97 10.43 2.34
N GLY A 84 -4.86 9.80 1.96
CA GLY A 84 -4.11 8.88 2.82
C GLY A 84 -4.90 7.64 3.20
N LEU A 85 -5.86 7.22 2.37
CA LEU A 85 -6.69 6.05 2.65
C LEU A 85 -6.18 4.84 1.87
N LEU A 86 -5.84 3.79 2.62
CA LEU A 86 -5.41 2.50 2.11
C LEU A 86 -6.30 1.39 2.68
N THR A 87 -6.97 0.65 1.81
CA THR A 87 -7.77 -0.51 2.18
C THR A 87 -7.07 -1.79 1.75
N ILE A 88 -6.92 -2.71 2.69
CA ILE A 88 -6.51 -4.09 2.44
C ILE A 88 -7.78 -4.91 2.25
N ALA A 89 -7.89 -5.62 1.13
CA ALA A 89 -9.01 -6.49 0.82
C ALA A 89 -8.53 -7.94 0.66
N LEU A 90 -9.08 -8.85 1.45
CA LEU A 90 -8.88 -10.29 1.27
C LEU A 90 -9.96 -10.83 0.35
N VAL A 91 -9.56 -11.11 -0.89
CA VAL A 91 -10.46 -11.55 -1.96
C VAL A 91 -9.72 -12.59 -2.79
N HIS A 92 -10.34 -13.74 -3.03
CA HIS A 92 -9.75 -14.72 -3.95
C HIS A 92 -9.65 -14.10 -5.35
N GLN A 93 -8.56 -14.38 -6.06
CA GLN A 93 -8.37 -13.87 -7.43
C GLN A 93 -9.56 -14.19 -8.36
N LEU A 94 -10.18 -15.36 -8.19
CA LEU A 94 -11.35 -15.75 -8.99
C LEU A 94 -12.55 -14.82 -8.73
N ASP A 95 -12.83 -14.50 -7.47
CA ASP A 95 -13.94 -13.64 -7.09
C ASP A 95 -13.69 -12.21 -7.58
N PHE A 96 -12.44 -11.75 -7.51
CA PHE A 96 -12.01 -10.49 -8.11
C PHE A 96 -12.26 -10.43 -9.63
N GLU A 97 -11.94 -11.50 -10.38
CA GLU A 97 -12.19 -11.57 -11.82
C GLU A 97 -13.69 -11.50 -12.19
N TYR A 98 -14.56 -12.04 -11.33
CA TYR A 98 -16.01 -12.00 -11.52
C TYR A 98 -16.70 -10.81 -10.85
N ALA A 99 -15.92 -9.91 -10.24
CA ALA A 99 -16.42 -8.77 -9.44
C ALA A 99 -17.40 -9.19 -8.33
N ASP A 100 -17.13 -10.34 -7.69
CA ASP A 100 -17.84 -10.82 -6.52
C ASP A 100 -17.06 -10.47 -5.24
N PHE A 101 -17.69 -9.72 -4.34
CA PHE A 101 -17.04 -9.19 -3.14
C PHE A 101 -17.88 -9.39 -1.86
N GLU A 102 -18.97 -10.17 -1.92
CA GLU A 102 -19.91 -10.32 -0.80
C GLU A 102 -19.23 -10.85 0.48
N ASP A 103 -18.29 -11.78 0.33
CA ASP A 103 -17.55 -12.41 1.43
C ASP A 103 -16.16 -11.81 1.69
N SER A 104 -15.88 -10.63 1.12
CA SER A 104 -14.58 -9.99 1.28
C SER A 104 -14.34 -9.51 2.71
N ILE A 105 -13.10 -9.68 3.20
CA ILE A 105 -12.66 -9.13 4.49
C ILE A 105 -11.81 -7.90 4.21
N THR A 106 -12.20 -6.75 4.71
CA THR A 106 -11.50 -5.48 4.48
C THR A 106 -10.97 -4.85 5.75
N LEU A 107 -9.81 -4.21 5.66
CA LEU A 107 -9.24 -3.33 6.69
C LEU A 107 -8.81 -2.02 6.04
N SER A 108 -9.35 -0.89 6.50
CA SER A 108 -8.94 0.43 6.04
C SER A 108 -8.00 1.09 7.05
N LEU A 109 -6.97 1.73 6.52
CA LEU A 109 -5.95 2.47 7.24
C LEU A 109 -5.93 3.90 6.73
N GLU A 110 -5.89 4.85 7.66
CA GLU A 110 -5.75 6.26 7.36
C GLU A 110 -4.36 6.72 7.78
N LEU A 111 -3.58 7.24 6.82
CA LEU A 111 -2.29 7.85 7.07
C LEU A 111 -2.48 9.18 7.80
N ASP A 112 -1.68 9.38 8.84
CA ASP A 112 -1.62 10.66 9.53
C ASP A 112 -0.90 11.74 8.70
N ASP A 113 -0.99 12.99 9.17
CA ASP A 113 -0.38 14.13 8.50
C ASP A 113 1.15 14.04 8.42
N TYR A 114 1.79 13.30 9.34
CA TYR A 114 3.24 13.10 9.32
C TYR A 114 3.65 12.26 8.12
N TYR A 115 2.99 11.10 7.92
CA TYR A 115 3.23 10.24 6.77
C TYR A 115 2.85 10.90 5.44
N LYS A 116 1.72 11.63 5.41
CA LYS A 116 1.34 12.42 4.23
C LYS A 116 2.41 13.45 3.86
N GLY A 117 2.92 14.19 4.86
CA GLY A 117 4.00 15.16 4.67
C GLY A 117 5.30 14.52 4.20
N PHE A 118 5.63 13.32 4.69
CA PHE A 118 6.78 12.56 4.21
C PHE A 118 6.66 12.20 2.73
N ILE A 119 5.50 11.69 2.30
CA ILE A 119 5.25 11.33 0.89
C ILE A 119 5.31 12.58 -0.02
N ALA A 120 4.73 13.70 0.43
CA ALA A 120 4.79 14.95 -0.31
C ALA A 120 6.24 15.46 -0.47
N GLY A 121 7.04 15.43 0.60
CA GLY A 121 8.45 15.80 0.55
C GLY A 121 9.27 14.89 -0.37
N ALA A 122 9.02 13.58 -0.34
CA ALA A 122 9.66 12.63 -1.26
C ALA A 122 9.28 12.88 -2.73
N SER A 123 8.02 13.24 -2.99
CA SER A 123 7.54 13.59 -4.33
C SER A 123 8.27 14.82 -4.87
N GLN A 124 8.31 15.89 -4.07
CA GLN A 124 9.01 17.13 -4.44
C GLN A 124 10.50 16.89 -4.70
N MET A 125 11.17 16.09 -3.87
CA MET A 125 12.58 15.75 -4.10
C MET A 125 12.80 15.01 -5.42
N TRP A 126 11.88 14.13 -5.81
CA TRP A 126 11.97 13.40 -7.08
C TRP A 126 11.73 14.31 -8.29
N GLU A 127 10.73 15.19 -8.20
CA GLU A 127 10.44 16.19 -9.24
C GLU A 127 11.64 17.10 -9.49
N GLU A 128 12.25 17.66 -8.45
CA GLU A 128 13.44 18.52 -8.59
C GLU A 128 14.62 17.80 -9.27
N ILE A 129 14.90 16.54 -8.90
CA ILE A 129 16.00 15.77 -9.50
C ILE A 129 15.71 15.39 -10.95
N THR A 130 14.44 15.24 -11.34
CA THR A 130 14.07 14.83 -12.69
C THR A 130 13.87 16.01 -13.64
N GLU A 131 13.37 17.15 -13.16
CA GLU A 131 13.28 18.40 -13.91
C GLU A 131 14.68 18.95 -14.25
N GLU A 132 15.67 18.85 -13.33
CA GLU A 132 17.06 19.24 -13.61
C GLU A 132 17.73 18.41 -14.73
N VAL A 133 17.18 17.25 -15.09
CA VAL A 133 17.73 16.38 -16.16
C VAL A 133 17.11 16.69 -17.53
N GLU A 134 15.98 17.41 -17.57
CA GLU A 134 15.30 17.80 -18.81
C GLU A 134 15.71 19.19 -19.35
N GLU A 135 16.48 19.98 -18.59
CA GLU A 135 17.11 21.25 -19.03
C GLU A 135 18.54 21.08 -19.60
#